data_AF-A0A7C2DAZ3-F1
#
_entry.id   AF-A0A7C2DAZ3-F1
#
_cell.length_a   1.000
_cell.length_b   1.000
_cell.length_c   1.000
_cell.angle_alpha   90.00
_cell.angle_beta   90.00
_cell.angle_gamma   90.00
#
_symmetry.space_group_name_H-M   'P 1'
#
loop_
_entity.id
_entity.type
_entity.pdbx_description
1 polymer ?
#
loop_
_entity_poly.entity_id
_entity_poly.type
_entity_poly.pdbx_seq_one_letter_code
_entity_poly.pdbx_strand_id
1 'polypeptide(L)'
;MKDLAIDDLRAAVAGRAAAFRCRRRLEPAGGPGTRVDPEVDVAARTTLAALGSAAATLAFEAGADLRSRCLLWPDGPMIWELLDRPGEEHETYSLTTEGAVQLLDDAVEAALQVGLPWPAEPIVLEPSQELVKLVRLSQQEAAKGPVEAS
;
A
#
# COMPACT_ATOMS: atom_id res chain seq x y z
N MET A 1 -30.22 -8.95 21.78
CA MET A 1 -30.22 -9.35 20.36
C MET A 1 -30.14 -10.87 20.35
N LYS A 2 -30.90 -11.58 19.50
CA LYS A 2 -30.82 -13.06 19.44
C LYS A 2 -29.66 -13.42 18.52
N ASP A 3 -28.78 -14.31 18.98
CA ASP A 3 -27.73 -14.88 18.14
C ASP A 3 -28.33 -15.87 17.14
N LEU A 4 -27.83 -15.84 15.90
CA LEU A 4 -28.31 -16.70 14.84
C LEU A 4 -27.85 -18.15 15.09
N ALA A 5 -28.79 -19.06 15.36
CA ALA A 5 -28.50 -20.49 15.53
C ALA A 5 -28.71 -21.26 14.23
N ILE A 6 -28.14 -22.47 14.14
CA ILE A 6 -28.24 -23.32 12.95
C ILE A 6 -29.68 -23.68 12.59
N ASP A 7 -30.55 -23.85 13.59
CA ASP A 7 -31.96 -24.17 13.37
C ASP A 7 -32.74 -22.98 12.80
N ASP A 8 -32.38 -21.75 13.17
CA ASP A 8 -32.95 -20.53 12.60
C ASP A 8 -32.64 -20.42 11.10
N LEU A 9 -31.41 -20.78 10.72
CA LEU A 9 -30.95 -20.78 9.33
C LEU A 9 -31.62 -21.89 8.52
N ARG A 10 -31.68 -23.11 9.06
CA ARG A 10 -32.37 -24.25 8.42
C ARG A 10 -33.83 -23.94 8.16
N ALA A 11 -34.54 -23.40 9.14
CA ALA A 11 -35.93 -22.98 8.97
C ALA A 11 -36.09 -21.86 7.95
N ALA A 12 -35.14 -20.93 7.85
CA ALA A 12 -35.16 -19.86 6.86
C ALA A 12 -35.05 -20.40 5.42
N VAL A 13 -34.08 -21.29 5.18
CA VAL A 13 -33.79 -21.88 3.86
C VAL A 13 -34.86 -22.89 3.43
N ALA A 14 -35.53 -23.55 4.37
CA ALA A 14 -36.65 -24.48 4.08
C ALA A 14 -37.93 -23.81 3.55
N GLY A 15 -37.87 -22.55 3.11
CA GLY A 15 -38.98 -21.83 2.46
C GLY A 15 -39.60 -20.69 3.28
N ARG A 16 -39.10 -20.41 4.49
CA ARG A 16 -39.60 -19.31 5.34
C ARG A 16 -39.05 -17.94 4.93
N ALA A 17 -37.92 -17.89 4.21
CA ALA A 17 -37.32 -16.65 3.75
C ALA A 17 -36.80 -16.77 2.31
N ALA A 18 -36.97 -15.70 1.52
CA ALA A 18 -36.49 -15.62 0.15
C ALA A 18 -35.05 -15.09 0.02
N ALA A 19 -34.57 -14.31 1.01
CA ALA A 19 -33.22 -13.74 1.01
C ALA A 19 -32.74 -13.34 2.41
N PHE A 20 -31.42 -13.27 2.58
CA PHE A 20 -30.75 -12.68 3.76
C PHE A 20 -30.10 -11.35 3.37
N ARG A 21 -30.27 -10.32 4.20
CA ARG A 21 -29.59 -9.03 4.04
C ARG A 21 -28.85 -8.67 5.33
N CYS A 22 -27.54 -8.51 5.24
CA CYS A 22 -26.76 -7.88 6.30
C CYS A 22 -26.99 -6.36 6.26
N ARG A 23 -27.37 -5.77 7.40
CA ARG A 23 -27.41 -4.31 7.57
C ARG A 23 -26.24 -3.91 8.44
N ARG A 24 -25.31 -3.14 7.88
CA ARG A 24 -24.21 -2.53 8.62
C ARG A 24 -24.50 -1.05 8.81
N ARG A 25 -24.34 -0.55 10.04
CA ARG A 25 -24.20 0.89 10.29
C ARG A 25 -22.70 1.19 10.34
N LEU A 26 -22.30 2.22 9.63
CA LEU A 26 -20.92 2.69 9.55
C LEU A 26 -20.85 4.09 10.15
N GLU A 27 -19.74 4.38 10.81
CA GLU A 27 -19.38 5.71 11.28
C GLU A 27 -18.01 6.07 10.72
N PRO A 28 -17.72 7.37 10.47
CA PRO A 28 -16.38 7.80 10.10
C PRO A 28 -15.34 7.34 11.13
N ALA A 29 -14.11 7.07 10.69
CA ALA A 29 -13.03 6.67 11.60
C ALA A 29 -12.70 7.74 12.65
N GLY A 30 -12.99 9.03 12.37
CA GLY A 30 -12.89 10.12 13.34
C GLY A 30 -14.02 10.17 14.37
N GLY A 31 -15.02 9.29 14.27
CA GLY A 31 -16.18 9.21 15.16
C GLY A 31 -17.45 9.86 14.59
N PRO A 32 -18.59 9.72 15.30
CA PRO A 32 -19.88 10.29 14.90
C PRO A 32 -19.82 11.80 14.69
N GLY A 33 -20.34 12.28 13.55
CA GLY A 33 -20.39 13.72 13.25
C GLY A 33 -19.08 14.32 12.74
N THR A 34 -18.04 13.51 12.55
CA THR A 34 -16.82 13.95 11.84
C THR A 34 -17.20 14.46 10.46
N ARG A 35 -16.87 15.72 10.17
CA ARG A 35 -17.08 16.32 8.86
C ARG A 35 -16.14 15.65 7.87
N VAL A 36 -16.72 14.91 6.92
CA VAL A 36 -16.00 14.41 5.75
C VAL A 36 -16.07 15.51 4.70
N ASP A 37 -14.91 16.04 4.32
CA ASP A 37 -14.82 17.00 3.23
C ASP A 37 -14.53 16.25 1.93
N PRO A 38 -15.42 16.30 0.92
CA PRO A 38 -15.22 15.59 -0.34
C PRO A 38 -13.93 15.97 -1.07
N GLU A 39 -13.48 17.23 -0.95
CA GLU A 39 -12.24 17.68 -1.60
C GLU A 39 -11.01 17.06 -0.92
N VAL A 40 -11.04 16.95 0.40
CA VAL A 40 -10.00 16.27 1.18
C VAL A 40 -9.98 14.76 0.90
N ASP A 41 -11.13 14.12 0.73
CA ASP A 41 -11.21 12.68 0.37
C ASP A 41 -10.59 12.42 -1.00
N VAL A 42 -10.92 13.25 -2.00
CA VAL A 42 -10.33 13.16 -3.34
C VAL A 42 -8.82 13.37 -3.27
N ALA A 43 -8.34 14.42 -2.59
CA ALA A 43 -6.91 14.68 -2.48
C ALA A 43 -6.14 13.54 -1.78
N ALA A 44 -6.71 12.97 -0.70
CA ALA A 44 -6.12 11.83 0.00
C ALA A 44 -6.02 10.59 -0.88
N ARG A 45 -7.09 10.26 -1.62
CA ARG A 45 -7.12 9.11 -2.54
C ARG A 45 -6.17 9.30 -3.72
N THR A 46 -6.09 10.52 -4.27
CA THR A 46 -5.13 10.88 -5.33
C THR A 46 -3.70 10.73 -4.85
N THR A 47 -3.38 11.23 -3.65
CA THR A 47 -2.04 11.11 -3.05
C THR A 47 -1.66 9.65 -2.84
N LEU A 48 -2.60 8.82 -2.34
CA LEU A 48 -2.36 7.40 -2.15
C LEU A 48 -2.12 6.67 -3.48
N ALA A 49 -2.89 6.99 -4.52
CA ALA A 49 -2.70 6.44 -5.86
C ALA A 49 -1.32 6.83 -6.43
N ALA A 50 -0.95 8.11 -6.35
CA ALA A 50 0.35 8.61 -6.81
C ALA A 50 1.51 7.94 -6.05
N LEU A 51 1.39 7.77 -4.74
CA LEU A 51 2.38 7.06 -3.92
C LEU A 51 2.55 5.60 -4.36
N GLY A 52 1.44 4.90 -4.61
CA GLY A 52 1.45 3.53 -5.11
C GLY A 52 2.09 3.40 -6.49
N SER A 53 1.74 4.30 -7.42
CA SER A 53 2.32 4.37 -8.76
C SER A 53 3.82 4.67 -8.72
N ALA A 54 4.26 5.58 -7.85
CA ALA A 54 5.67 5.89 -7.69
C ALA A 54 6.45 4.71 -7.09
N ALA A 55 5.92 4.09 -6.04
CA ALA A 55 6.54 2.91 -5.44
C ALA A 55 6.68 1.76 -6.43
N ALA A 56 5.64 1.49 -7.23
CA ALA A 56 5.67 0.44 -8.25
C ALA A 56 6.67 0.76 -9.38
N THR A 57 6.69 2.01 -9.86
CA THR A 57 7.63 2.46 -10.90
C THR A 57 9.08 2.30 -10.45
N LEU A 58 9.40 2.81 -9.25
CA LEU A 58 10.72 2.69 -8.65
C LEU A 58 11.12 1.23 -8.44
N ALA A 59 10.21 0.40 -7.96
CA ALA A 59 10.46 -1.03 -7.75
C ALA A 59 10.72 -1.77 -9.07
N PHE A 60 10.01 -1.41 -10.13
CA PHE A 60 10.19 -2.03 -11.45
C PHE A 60 11.53 -1.63 -12.08
N GLU A 61 11.89 -0.34 -12.02
CA GLU A 61 13.17 0.15 -12.53
C GLU A 61 14.39 -0.36 -11.73
N ALA A 62 14.24 -0.60 -10.43
CA ALA A 62 15.27 -1.24 -9.59
C ALA A 62 15.53 -2.72 -9.95
N GLY A 63 14.64 -3.34 -10.73
CA GLY A 63 14.71 -4.73 -11.15
C GLY A 63 14.03 -5.70 -10.16
N ALA A 64 13.61 -6.86 -10.68
CA ALA A 64 12.96 -7.89 -9.89
C ALA A 64 13.93 -9.07 -9.65
N ASP A 65 14.46 -9.18 -8.42
CA ASP A 65 15.21 -10.35 -7.96
C ASP A 65 14.30 -11.29 -7.16
N LEU A 66 14.17 -12.53 -7.62
CA LEU A 66 13.49 -13.57 -6.85
C LEU A 66 14.47 -14.26 -5.89
N ARG A 67 13.94 -14.80 -4.78
CA ARG A 67 14.67 -15.48 -3.67
C ARG A 67 15.66 -16.61 -4.09
N SER A 68 15.77 -16.95 -5.38
CA SER A 68 16.70 -17.91 -5.96
C SER A 68 17.82 -17.30 -6.82
N ARG A 69 18.09 -15.98 -6.72
CA ARG A 69 19.03 -15.24 -7.60
C ARG A 69 18.61 -15.25 -9.07
N CYS A 70 17.30 -15.27 -9.29
CA CYS A 70 16.74 -15.12 -10.63
C CYS A 70 16.52 -13.64 -10.87
N LEU A 71 17.48 -13.01 -11.56
CA LEU A 71 17.35 -11.65 -12.03
C LEU A 71 16.45 -11.65 -13.26
N LEU A 72 15.26 -11.06 -13.13
CA LEU A 72 14.35 -10.90 -14.27
C LEU A 72 14.78 -9.69 -15.09
N TRP A 73 14.92 -9.89 -16.40
CA TRP A 73 15.16 -8.81 -17.36
C TRP A 73 13.85 -8.48 -18.08
N PRO A 74 13.40 -7.21 -18.10
CA PRO A 74 12.21 -6.80 -18.85
C PRO A 74 12.43 -6.99 -20.36
N ASP A 75 11.46 -7.61 -21.04
CA ASP A 75 11.48 -7.78 -22.51
C ASP A 75 10.73 -6.67 -23.27
N GLY A 76 10.14 -5.71 -22.54
CA GLY A 76 9.43 -4.56 -23.08
C GLY A 76 9.36 -3.38 -22.11
N PRO A 77 8.83 -2.23 -22.57
CA PRO A 77 8.65 -1.05 -21.72
C PRO A 77 7.55 -1.26 -20.68
N MET A 78 7.67 -0.57 -19.54
CA MET A 78 6.60 -0.53 -18.54
C MET A 78 5.45 0.34 -19.05
N ILE A 79 4.25 -0.25 -19.15
CA ILE A 79 3.02 0.43 -19.61
C ILE A 79 1.99 0.34 -18.48
N TRP A 80 1.38 1.46 -18.16
CA TRP A 80 0.26 1.58 -17.23
C TRP A 80 -1.04 1.62 -18.01
N GLU A 81 -2.04 0.87 -17.58
CA GLU A 81 -3.36 0.85 -18.20
C GLU A 81 -4.43 1.35 -17.23
N LEU A 82 -5.27 2.29 -17.68
CA LEU A 82 -6.42 2.76 -16.94
C LEU A 82 -7.66 1.96 -17.34
N LEU A 83 -8.10 1.08 -16.45
CA LEU A 83 -9.28 0.23 -16.62
C LEU A 83 -10.54 0.98 -16.14
N ASP A 84 -11.13 1.83 -16.99
CA ASP A 84 -12.35 2.58 -16.63
C ASP A 84 -13.62 1.72 -16.81
N ARG A 85 -13.91 1.31 -18.06
CA ARG A 85 -15.13 0.57 -18.40
C ARG A 85 -14.83 -0.85 -18.89
N PRO A 86 -15.45 -1.88 -18.29
CA PRO A 86 -15.27 -3.25 -18.75
C PRO A 86 -15.68 -3.42 -20.22
N GLY A 87 -14.74 -3.84 -21.07
CA GLY A 87 -14.97 -4.14 -22.49
C GLY A 87 -14.72 -2.97 -23.45
N GLU A 88 -14.33 -1.80 -22.96
CA GLU A 88 -13.81 -0.70 -23.78
C GLU A 88 -12.28 -0.75 -23.86
N GLU A 89 -11.69 -0.08 -24.86
CA GLU A 89 -10.23 0.00 -25.01
C GLU A 89 -9.65 0.86 -23.88
N HIS A 90 -8.59 0.39 -23.23
CA HIS A 90 -8.01 1.06 -22.08
C HIS A 90 -7.05 2.16 -22.50
N GLU A 91 -7.06 3.27 -21.77
CA GLU A 91 -6.03 4.29 -21.95
C GLU A 91 -4.71 3.79 -21.40
N THR A 92 -3.64 3.99 -22.18
CA THR A 92 -2.29 3.54 -21.84
C THR A 92 -1.38 4.72 -21.56
N TYR A 93 -0.52 4.58 -20.55
CA TYR A 93 0.36 5.62 -20.06
C TYR A 93 1.77 5.06 -19.88
N SER A 94 2.77 5.87 -20.22
CA SER A 94 4.15 5.65 -19.79
C SER A 94 4.43 6.49 -18.55
N LEU A 95 5.06 5.90 -17.53
CA LEU A 95 5.46 6.62 -16.33
C LEU A 95 6.91 6.27 -16.02
N THR A 96 7.82 7.24 -16.15
CA THR A 96 9.23 7.09 -15.76
C THR A 96 9.40 7.37 -14.27
N THR A 97 10.54 6.99 -13.68
CA THR A 97 10.87 7.38 -12.30
C THR A 97 10.72 8.88 -12.05
N GLU A 98 11.26 9.75 -12.91
CA GLU A 98 11.15 11.20 -12.71
C GLU A 98 9.68 11.66 -12.77
N GLY A 99 8.90 11.14 -13.73
CA GLY A 99 7.48 11.45 -13.85
C GLY A 99 6.67 10.94 -12.66
N ALA A 100 7.01 9.77 -12.12
CA ALA A 100 6.40 9.20 -10.93
C ALA A 100 6.67 10.02 -9.66
N VAL A 101 7.91 10.48 -9.48
CA VAL A 101 8.29 11.36 -8.36
C VAL A 101 7.55 12.69 -8.48
N GLN A 102 7.56 13.31 -9.66
CA GLN A 102 6.85 14.56 -9.90
C GLN A 102 5.34 14.42 -9.66
N LEU A 103 4.73 13.33 -10.13
CA LEU A 103 3.30 13.05 -9.90
C LEU A 103 2.96 12.96 -8.41
N LEU A 104 3.84 12.34 -7.61
CA LEU A 104 3.67 12.28 -6.16
C LEU A 104 3.83 13.67 -5.53
N ASP A 105 4.83 14.44 -5.94
CA ASP A 105 5.05 15.80 -5.43
C ASP A 105 3.85 16.72 -5.72
N ASP A 106 3.31 16.67 -6.95
CA ASP A 106 2.13 17.43 -7.36
C ASP A 106 0.89 17.03 -6.53
N ALA A 107 0.72 15.73 -6.28
CA ALA A 107 -0.38 15.21 -5.47
C ALA A 107 -0.27 15.64 -4.00
N VAL A 108 0.94 15.64 -3.44
CA VAL A 108 1.23 16.12 -2.08
C VAL A 108 0.99 17.62 -1.97
N GLU A 109 1.41 18.41 -2.96
CA GLU A 109 1.14 19.85 -2.99
C GLU A 109 -0.37 20.14 -2.99
N ALA A 110 -1.13 19.46 -3.86
CA ALA A 110 -2.59 19.59 -3.90
C ALA A 110 -3.26 19.16 -2.58
N ALA A 111 -2.76 18.10 -1.95
CA ALA A 111 -3.23 17.64 -0.65
C ALA A 111 -2.99 18.66 0.46
N LEU A 112 -1.81 19.29 0.49
CA LEU A 112 -1.49 20.35 1.45
C LEU A 112 -2.40 21.58 1.26
N GLN A 113 -2.73 21.94 0.02
CA GLN A 113 -3.63 23.06 -0.28
C GLN A 113 -5.04 22.87 0.29
N VAL A 114 -5.54 21.63 0.36
CA VAL A 114 -6.84 21.31 0.98
C VAL A 114 -6.75 20.99 2.47
N GLY A 115 -5.58 21.16 3.08
CA GLY A 115 -5.36 20.95 4.51
C GLY A 115 -5.20 19.49 4.95
N LEU A 116 -4.91 18.58 4.01
CA LEU A 116 -4.52 17.21 4.36
C LEU A 116 -3.10 17.21 4.96
N PRO A 117 -2.88 16.65 6.15
CA PRO A 117 -1.56 16.60 6.75
C PRO A 117 -0.64 15.61 6.01
N TRP A 118 0.58 16.05 5.68
CA TRP A 118 1.63 15.21 5.11
C TRP A 118 2.91 15.28 5.95
N PRO A 119 3.42 14.16 6.49
CA PRO A 119 4.63 14.15 7.28
C PRO A 119 5.86 14.28 6.38
N ALA A 120 6.33 15.51 6.16
CA ALA A 120 7.51 15.80 5.34
C ALA A 120 8.84 15.48 6.05
N GLU A 121 8.85 15.44 7.38
CA GLU A 121 10.05 15.11 8.12
C GLU A 121 10.29 13.59 8.16
N PRO A 122 11.51 13.13 7.85
CA PRO A 122 11.84 11.71 7.91
C PRO A 122 11.73 11.21 9.35
N ILE A 123 11.11 10.04 9.53
CA ILE A 123 11.08 9.36 10.83
C ILE A 123 12.49 8.84 11.12
N VAL A 124 13.21 9.53 12.00
CA VAL A 124 14.52 9.08 12.49
C VAL A 124 14.31 8.05 13.58
N LEU A 125 14.66 6.79 13.30
CA LEU A 125 14.61 5.70 14.27
C LEU A 125 15.91 5.65 15.06
N GLU A 126 15.81 5.71 16.39
CA GLU A 126 16.96 5.48 17.28
C GLU A 126 17.13 3.96 17.53
N PRO A 127 18.32 3.40 17.25
CA PRO A 127 18.56 1.98 17.48
C PRO A 127 18.61 1.66 18.98
N SER A 128 18.05 0.50 19.35
CA SER A 128 18.13 0.03 20.74
C SER A 128 19.58 -0.27 21.12
N GLN A 129 19.92 -0.10 22.40
CA GLN A 129 21.27 -0.38 22.93
C GLN A 129 21.72 -1.82 22.65
N GLU A 130 20.78 -2.75 22.58
CA GLU A 130 21.04 -4.16 22.29
C GLU A 130 21.37 -4.39 20.80
N LEU A 131 20.64 -3.74 19.89
CA LEU A 131 20.94 -3.78 18.45
C LEU A 131 22.34 -3.20 18.16
N VAL A 132 22.71 -2.11 18.82
CA VAL A 132 24.05 -1.51 18.69
C VAL A 132 25.15 -2.49 19.13
N LYS A 133 24.94 -3.21 20.24
CA LYS A 133 25.89 -4.23 20.71
C LYS A 133 26.01 -5.39 19.72
N LEU A 134 24.89 -5.88 19.20
CA LEU A 134 24.85 -6.97 18.22
C LEU A 134 25.53 -6.61 16.90
N VAL A 135 25.29 -5.40 16.37
CA VAL A 135 25.94 -4.93 15.14
C VAL A 135 27.46 -4.82 15.33
N ARG A 136 27.92 -4.27 16.47
CA ARG A 136 29.35 -4.21 16.79
C ARG A 136 29.98 -5.60 16.86
N LEU A 137 29.31 -6.54 17.51
CA LEU A 137 29.80 -7.92 17.62
C LEU A 137 29.88 -8.58 16.23
N SER A 138 28.84 -8.42 15.41
CA SER A 138 28.82 -8.94 14.04
C SER A 138 29.94 -8.36 13.16
N GLN A 139 30.20 -7.06 13.26
CA GLN A 139 31.31 -6.41 12.53
C GLN A 139 32.68 -6.89 13.00
N GLN A 140 32.86 -7.13 14.30
CA GLN A 140 34.10 -7.69 14.86
C GLN A 140 34.36 -9.11 14.39
N GLU A 141 33.33 -9.95 14.31
CA GLU A 141 33.47 -11.32 13.80
C GLU A 141 33.72 -11.34 12.29
N ALA A 142 33.06 -10.49 11.50
CA ALA A 142 33.34 -10.37 10.07
C ALA A 142 34.78 -9.90 9.78
N ALA A 143 35.35 -9.05 10.65
CA ALA A 143 36.72 -8.56 10.53
C ALA A 143 37.80 -9.62 10.90
N LYS A 144 37.44 -10.71 11.59
CA LYS A 144 38.39 -11.77 11.97
C LYS A 144 38.77 -12.71 10.81
N GLY A 145 38.07 -12.65 9.67
CA GLY A 145 38.35 -13.49 8.49
C GLY A 145 38.10 -15.00 8.72
N PRO A 146 38.04 -15.83 7.67
CA PRO A 146 37.90 -17.27 7.84
C PRO A 146 39.18 -17.82 8.47
N VAL A 147 39.05 -18.45 9.64
CA VAL A 147 40.12 -19.24 10.23
C VAL A 147 40.26 -20.50 9.38
N GLU A 148 41.26 -20.56 8.50
CA GLU A 148 41.66 -21.79 7.82
C GLU A 148 42.09 -22.82 8.88
N ALA A 149 41.28 -23.86 9.05
CA ALA A 149 41.64 -25.02 9.85
C ALA A 149 42.67 -25.85 9.06
N SER A 150 43.93 -25.82 9.52
CA SER A 150 44.99 -26.75 9.10
C SER A 150 44.96 -28.02 9.94
#